data_AF-A0A6H1ZTM1-F1
#
_entry.id   AF-A0A6H1ZTM1-F1
#
_cell.length_a   1.000
_cell.length_b   1.000
_cell.length_c   1.000
_cell.angle_alpha   90.00
_cell.angle_beta   90.00
_cell.angle_gamma   90.00
#
_symmetry.space_group_name_H-M   'P 1'
#
loop_
_entity.id
_entity.type
_entity.pdbx_description
1 polymer ?
#
loop_
_entity_poly.entity_id
_entity_poly.type
_entity_poly.pdbx_seq_one_letter_code
_entity_poly.pdbx_strand_id
1 'polypeptide(L)' 'MSNNINLAKDSKEVLKVHTDIMKLHYSAMACHCEIMGMMSENMLSACLGQQPMFGALQFTGVMRKWGLLDDKGEPVI' A
#
# COMPACT_ATOMS: atom_id res chain seq x y z
N MET A 1 -37.30 -9.98 -19.27
CA MET A 1 -36.26 -8.92 -19.41
C MET A 1 -35.66 -8.45 -18.08
N SER A 2 -36.17 -8.87 -16.91
CA SER A 2 -35.66 -8.46 -15.58
C SER A 2 -34.38 -9.18 -15.13
N ASN A 3 -34.18 -10.46 -15.47
CA ASN A 3 -33.01 -11.23 -15.04
C ASN A 3 -31.67 -10.69 -15.57
N ASN A 4 -31.63 -10.22 -16.82
CA ASN A 4 -30.39 -9.73 -17.43
C ASN A 4 -29.91 -8.39 -16.84
N ILE A 5 -30.84 -7.58 -16.31
CA ILE A 5 -30.52 -6.29 -15.68
C ILE A 5 -29.89 -6.52 -14.29
N ASN A 6 -30.41 -7.50 -13.53
CA ASN A 6 -29.86 -7.87 -12.22
C ASN A 6 -28.46 -8.50 -12.37
N LEU A 7 -28.28 -9.44 -13.30
CA LEU A 7 -26.97 -10.04 -13.60
C LEU A 7 -25.90 -9.01 -13.97
N ALA A 8 -26.26 -7.99 -14.76
CA ALA A 8 -25.35 -6.93 -15.16
C ALA A 8 -24.98 -6.00 -13.99
N LYS A 9 -25.90 -5.77 -13.06
CA LYS A 9 -25.66 -4.95 -11.86
C LYS A 9 -24.71 -5.67 -10.89
N ASP A 10 -24.96 -6.95 -10.65
CA ASP A 10 -24.14 -7.77 -9.76
C ASP A 10 -22.71 -7.94 -10.32
N SER A 11 -22.59 -8.12 -11.63
CA SER A 11 -21.29 -8.18 -12.31
C SER A 11 -20.48 -6.88 -12.16
N LYS A 12 -21.13 -5.72 -12.23
CA LYS A 12 -20.47 -4.41 -12.04
C LYS A 12 -19.95 -4.23 -10.61
N GLU A 13 -20.72 -4.69 -9.62
CA GLU A 13 -20.32 -4.60 -8.21
C GLU A 13 -19.12 -5.49 -7.91
N VAL A 14 -19.12 -6.73 -8.42
CA VAL A 14 -17.97 -7.65 -8.31
C VAL A 14 -16.72 -7.07 -8.96
N LEU A 15 -16.83 -6.50 -10.16
CA LEU A 15 -15.72 -5.84 -10.85
C LEU A 15 -15.17 -4.65 -10.07
N LYS A 16 -16.04 -3.88 -9.41
CA LYS A 16 -15.62 -2.77 -8.55
C LYS A 16 -14.81 -3.26 -7.35
N VAL A 17 -15.33 -4.24 -6.60
CA VAL A 17 -14.64 -4.82 -5.44
C VAL A 17 -13.29 -5.40 -5.86
N HIS A 18 -13.24 -6.14 -6.98
CA HIS A 18 -11.99 -6.67 -7.51
C HIS A 18 -10.98 -5.57 -7.85
N THR A 19 -11.44 -4.49 -8.50
CA THR A 19 -10.59 -3.34 -8.82
C THR A 19 -10.03 -2.68 -7.57
N ASP A 20 -10.84 -2.54 -6.52
CA ASP A 20 -10.42 -1.93 -5.26
C ASP A 20 -9.38 -2.80 -4.51
N ILE A 21 -9.58 -4.12 -4.49
CA ILE A 21 -8.59 -5.09 -3.95
C ILE A 21 -7.26 -4.99 -4.73
N MET A 22 -7.33 -4.95 -6.06
CA MET A 22 -6.12 -4.86 -6.89
C MET A 22 -5.37 -3.54 -6.66
N LYS A 23 -6.07 -2.41 -6.48
CA LYS A 23 -5.44 -1.14 -6.12
C LYS A 23 -4.72 -1.22 -4.78
N LEU A 24 -5.38 -1.78 -3.75
CA LEU A 24 -4.76 -1.98 -2.44
C LEU A 24 -3.50 -2.85 -2.55
N HIS A 25 -3.57 -3.94 -3.32
CA HIS A 25 -2.43 -4.81 -3.54
C HIS A 25 -1.25 -4.11 -4.23
N TYR A 26 -1.51 -3.32 -5.28
CA TYR A 26 -0.47 -2.55 -5.96
C TYR A 26 0.16 -1.50 -5.02
N SER A 27 -0.64 -0.79 -4.23
CA SER A 27 -0.15 0.15 -3.22
C SER A 27 0.72 -0.54 -2.16
N ALA A 28 0.28 -1.69 -1.65
CA ALA A 28 1.03 -2.45 -0.65
C ALA A 28 2.38 -2.93 -1.21
N MET A 29 2.40 -3.43 -2.44
CA MET A 29 3.63 -3.86 -3.10
C MET A 29 4.60 -2.70 -3.34
N ALA A 30 4.10 -1.55 -3.82
CA ALA A 30 4.93 -0.37 -4.04
C ALA A 30 5.53 0.18 -2.73
N CYS A 31 4.71 0.24 -1.67
CA CYS A 31 5.17 0.60 -0.32
C CYS A 31 6.26 -0.35 0.18
N HIS A 32 6.08 -1.65 0.00
CA HIS A 32 7.04 -2.66 0.44
C HIS A 32 8.40 -2.49 -0.26
N CYS A 33 8.40 -2.31 -1.59
CA CYS A 33 9.62 -2.10 -2.36
C CYS A 33 10.39 -0.84 -1.91
N GLU A 34 9.69 0.26 -1.64
CA GLU A 34 10.32 1.50 -1.18
C GLU A 34 10.93 1.35 0.22
N ILE A 35 10.20 0.71 1.16
CA ILE A 35 10.73 0.40 2.50
C ILE A 35 11.94 -0.53 2.41
N MET A 36 11.95 -1.52 1.51
CA MET A 36 13.12 -2.38 1.30
C MET A 36 14.34 -1.59 0.82
N GLY A 37 14.16 -0.59 -0.06
CA GLY A 37 15.24 0.30 -0.46
C GLY A 37 15.82 1.07 0.72
N MET A 38 14.96 1.68 1.53
CA MET A 38 15.36 2.42 2.74
C MET A 38 16.07 1.52 3.77
N MET A 39 15.59 0.30 3.96
CA MET A 39 16.23 -0.68 4.84
C MET A 39 17.61 -1.10 4.33
N SER A 40 17.76 -1.24 3.01
CA SER A 40 19.05 -1.54 2.38
C SER A 40 20.06 -0.42 2.61
N GLU A 41 19.63 0.84 2.54
CA GLU A 41 20.46 2.00 2.88
C GLU A 41 20.85 2.01 4.37
N ASN A 42 19.91 1.72 5.27
CA ASN A 42 20.21 1.57 6.70
C ASN A 42 21.24 0.45 6.98
N MET A 43 21.13 -0.68 6.28
CA MET A 43 22.10 -1.78 6.37
C MET A 43 23.49 -1.34 5.92
N LEU A 44 23.57 -0.60 4.81
CA LEU A 44 24.83 -0.02 4.35
C LEU A 44 25.43 0.94 5.39
N SER A 45 24.62 1.83 5.97
CA SER A 45 25.07 2.74 7.04
C SER A 45 25.68 1.96 8.21
N ALA A 46 25.04 0.85 8.64
CA ALA A 46 25.55 0.01 9.71
C ALA A 46 26.91 -0.62 9.35
N CYS A 47 27.08 -1.12 8.12
CA CYS A 47 28.37 -1.64 7.64
C CYS A 47 29.48 -0.59 7.63
N LEU A 48 29.13 0.68 7.41
CA LEU A 48 30.06 1.80 7.39
C LEU A 48 30.30 2.41 8.79
N GLY A 49 29.69 1.86 9.85
CA GLY A 49 29.77 2.43 11.20
C GLY A 49 29.03 3.76 11.35
N GLN A 50 28.10 4.05 10.45
CA GLN A 50 27.26 5.24 10.44
C GLN A 50 25.90 4.97 11.10
N GLN A 51 25.25 6.03 11.57
CA GLN A 51 23.90 5.91 12.11
C GLN A 51 22.88 5.63 10.99
N PRO A 52 21.85 4.82 11.24
CA PRO A 52 20.74 4.62 10.30
C PRO A 52 20.04 5.93 9.97
N MET A 53 19.67 6.13 8.70
CA MET A 53 19.02 7.35 8.22
C MET A 53 17.50 7.29 8.35
N PHE A 54 16.92 6.10 8.22
CA PHE A 54 15.47 5.91 8.18
C PHE A 54 14.97 5.20 9.43
N GLY A 55 13.88 5.71 10.01
CA GLY A 55 13.21 5.11 11.15
C GLY A 55 11.70 5.12 10.99
N ALA A 56 11.00 4.97 12.12
CA ALA A 56 9.55 4.83 12.14
C ALA A 56 8.80 5.97 11.43
N LEU A 57 9.26 7.23 11.57
CA LEU A 57 8.61 8.37 10.92
C LEU A 57 8.68 8.29 9.39
N GLN A 58 9.83 7.92 8.83
CA GLN A 58 10.00 7.81 7.39
C GLN A 58 9.19 6.63 6.84
N PHE A 59 9.16 5.48 7.53
CA PHE A 59 8.34 4.35 7.12
C PHE A 59 6.85 4.67 7.13
N THR A 60 6.35 5.32 8.19
CA THR A 60 4.96 5.80 8.26
C THR A 60 4.65 6.80 7.15
N GLY A 61 5.61 7.66 6.79
CA GLY A 61 5.49 8.58 5.66
C GLY A 61 5.29 7.85 4.32
N VAL A 62 6.04 6.77 4.08
CA VAL A 62 5.87 5.92 2.89
C VAL A 62 4.52 5.21 2.89
N MET A 63 4.07 4.68 4.04
CA MET A 63 2.75 4.06 4.13
C MET A 63 1.60 5.05 3.83
N ARG A 64 1.71 6.30 4.32
CA ARG A 64 0.76 7.38 3.97
C ARG A 64 0.82 7.74 2.49
N LYS A 65 2.03 7.87 1.92
CA LYS A 65 2.24 8.16 0.49
C LYS A 65 1.52 7.16 -0.41
N TRP A 66 1.52 5.87 -0.05
CA TRP A 66 0.87 4.81 -0.82
C TRP A 66 -0.61 4.58 -0.46
N GLY A 67 -1.19 5.43 0.40
CA GLY A 67 -2.60 5.35 0.77
C GLY A 67 -2.95 4.14 1.63
N LEU A 68 -1.98 3.60 2.38
CA LEU A 68 -2.19 2.48 3.29
C LEU A 68 -2.61 2.91 4.69
N LEU A 69 -2.44 4.21 5.00
CA LEU A 69 -2.86 4.82 6.25
C LEU A 69 -3.79 6.00 5.96
N ASP A 70 -4.83 6.17 6.77
CA ASP A 70 -5.71 7.33 6.75
C ASP A 70 -5.06 8.58 7.40
N ASP A 71 -5.79 9.68 7.44
CA ASP A 71 -5.31 10.94 8.03
C ASP A 71 -4.97 10.80 9.53
N LYS A 72 -5.65 9.88 10.24
CA LYS A 72 -5.42 9.57 11.65
C LYS A 72 -4.25 8.62 11.86
N GLY A 73 -3.73 8.02 10.79
CA GLY A 73 -2.65 7.04 10.82
C GLY A 73 -3.14 5.60 11.01
N GLU A 74 -4.42 5.34 10.81
CA GLU A 74 -5.00 4.01 10.90
C GLU A 74 -4.93 3.28 9.53
N PRO A 75 -4.75 1.95 9.51
CA PRO A 75 -4.75 1.18 8.27
C PRO A 75 -6.04 1.32 7.46
N VAL A 76 -5.91 1.51 6.14
CA VAL A 76 -7.04 1.51 5.20
C VAL A 76 -7.32 0.06 4.80
N ILE A 77 -8.16 -0.64 5.57
CA ILE A 77 -8.61 -2.03 5.32
C ILE A 77 -10.14 -2.11 5.35
#